data_AF-A0A7C3MTE0-F1
#
_entry.id   AF-A0A7C3MTE0-F1
#
_cell.length_a   1.000
_cell.length_b   1.000
_cell.length_c   1.000
_cell.angle_alpha   90.00
_cell.angle_beta   90.00
_cell.angle_gamma   90.00
#
_symmetry.space_group_name_H-M   'P 1'
#
loop_
_entity.id
_entity.type
_entity.pdbx_description
1 polymer ?
#
loop_
_entity_poly.entity_id
_entity_poly.type
_entity_poly.pdbx_seq_one_letter_code
_entity_poly.pdbx_strand_id
1 'polypeptide(L)'
;MSLSLSACAAIEAQRKAEEAKKQAFVHRVDMAHIWVTTGGAPPGRGYDVLGPVSYTVPFSPEAIDAQKQQDKLKELGLKKWPDNIDALINEKTDVSKDGSTVTVSATAIQYHLSTDRYALHHMDEGIVASPNGD
;
A
#
# COMPACT_ATOMS: atom_id res chain seq x y z
N MET A 1 0.94 -42.30 33.91
CA MET A 1 1.54 -41.68 32.70
C MET A 1 0.65 -40.53 32.29
N SER A 2 0.99 -39.31 32.72
CA SER A 2 0.12 -38.13 32.61
C SER A 2 0.86 -37.04 31.81
N LEU A 3 1.16 -37.32 30.54
CA LEU A 3 1.97 -36.43 29.67
C LEU A 3 1.18 -35.86 28.47
N SER A 4 -0.14 -36.05 28.42
CA SER A 4 -0.90 -35.83 27.16
C SER A 4 -1.67 -34.50 27.07
N LEU A 5 -1.67 -33.64 28.10
CA LEU A 5 -2.48 -32.40 28.09
C LEU A 5 -1.71 -31.13 27.67
N SER A 6 -0.37 -31.13 27.69
CA SER A 6 0.43 -29.93 27.34
C SER A 6 0.81 -29.83 25.86
N ALA A 7 0.63 -30.89 25.07
CA ALA A 7 0.99 -30.89 23.65
C ALA A 7 -0.03 -30.15 22.77
N CYS A 8 -1.32 -30.13 23.14
CA CYS A 8 -2.35 -29.45 22.36
C CYS A 8 -2.20 -27.92 22.38
N ALA A 9 -1.83 -27.32 23.51
CA ALA A 9 -1.66 -25.88 23.63
C ALA A 9 -0.45 -25.35 22.82
N ALA A 10 0.64 -26.13 22.73
CA ALA A 10 1.81 -25.77 21.93
C ALA A 10 1.52 -25.81 20.42
N ILE A 11 0.71 -26.78 19.97
CA ILE A 11 0.29 -26.90 18.56
C ILE A 11 -0.66 -25.76 18.19
N GLU A 12 -1.59 -25.37 19.07
CA GLU A 12 -2.46 -24.21 18.83
C GLU A 12 -1.69 -22.89 18.79
N ALA A 13 -0.69 -22.71 19.66
CA ALA A 13 0.18 -21.53 19.63
C ALA A 13 1.00 -21.45 18.32
N GLN A 14 1.51 -22.59 17.82
CA GLN A 14 2.17 -22.64 16.52
C GLN A 14 1.22 -22.32 15.36
N ARG A 15 -0.01 -22.86 15.35
CA ARG A 15 -1.00 -22.56 14.30
C ARG A 15 -1.38 -21.08 14.29
N LYS A 16 -1.63 -20.48 15.46
CA LYS A 16 -1.93 -19.04 15.57
C LYS A 16 -0.76 -18.17 15.11
N ALA A 17 0.48 -18.55 15.45
CA ALA A 17 1.66 -17.85 14.98
C ALA A 17 1.86 -17.98 13.46
N GLU A 18 1.55 -19.14 12.89
CA GLU A 18 1.60 -19.38 11.45
C GLU A 18 0.48 -18.65 10.69
N GLU A 19 -0.74 -18.63 11.23
CA GLU A 19 -1.87 -17.83 10.71
C GLU A 19 -1.58 -16.34 10.76
N ALA A 20 -1.02 -15.82 11.86
CA ALA A 20 -0.60 -14.43 11.96
C ALA A 20 0.49 -14.09 10.93
N LYS A 21 1.46 -15.00 10.71
CA LYS A 21 2.47 -14.83 9.65
C LYS A 21 1.85 -14.83 8.26
N LYS A 22 0.87 -15.72 7.99
CA LYS A 22 0.14 -15.77 6.72
C LYS A 22 -0.66 -14.49 6.50
N GLN A 23 -1.39 -14.01 7.51
CA GLN A 23 -2.12 -12.74 7.41
C GLN A 23 -1.19 -11.53 7.22
N ALA A 24 -0.06 -11.49 7.92
CA ALA A 24 0.94 -10.44 7.72
C ALA A 24 1.62 -10.51 6.33
N PHE A 25 1.70 -11.70 5.73
CA PHE A 25 2.16 -11.86 4.36
C PHE A 25 1.10 -11.37 3.36
N VAL A 26 -0.15 -11.83 3.49
CA VAL A 26 -1.28 -11.39 2.65
C VAL A 26 -1.42 -9.87 2.71
N HIS A 27 -1.41 -9.28 3.90
CA HIS A 27 -1.51 -7.84 4.07
C HIS A 27 -0.37 -7.07 3.38
N ARG A 28 0.88 -7.57 3.47
CA ARG A 28 2.01 -6.98 2.74
C ARG A 28 1.84 -7.07 1.23
N VAL A 29 1.34 -8.21 0.78
CA VAL A 29 1.09 -8.47 -0.63
C VAL A 29 -0.03 -7.54 -1.14
N ASP A 30 -1.13 -7.39 -0.41
CA ASP A 30 -2.23 -6.47 -0.75
C ASP A 30 -1.76 -5.00 -0.82
N MET A 31 -0.94 -4.56 0.14
CA MET A 31 -0.32 -3.23 0.10
C MET A 31 0.66 -3.06 -1.07
N ALA A 32 1.40 -4.12 -1.43
CA ALA A 32 2.31 -4.09 -2.57
C ALA A 32 1.57 -4.01 -3.91
N HIS A 33 0.36 -4.58 -4.00
CA HIS A 33 -0.45 -4.52 -5.21
C HIS A 33 -1.01 -3.14 -5.53
N ILE A 34 -1.15 -2.28 -4.51
CA ILE A 34 -1.66 -0.92 -4.73
C ILE A 34 -0.52 -0.06 -5.24
N TRP A 35 -0.64 0.37 -6.48
CA TRP A 35 0.30 1.30 -7.08
C TRP A 35 0.01 2.73 -6.62
N VAL A 36 1.04 3.51 -6.30
CA VAL A 36 0.90 4.94 -5.94
C VAL A 36 1.73 5.76 -6.89
N THR A 37 1.14 6.82 -7.46
CA THR A 37 1.85 7.72 -8.37
C THR A 37 1.41 9.16 -8.17
N THR A 38 2.36 10.08 -8.35
CA THR A 38 2.12 11.52 -8.39
C THR A 38 1.46 11.96 -9.70
N GLY A 39 1.54 11.13 -10.75
CA GLY A 39 0.91 11.37 -12.04
C GLY A 39 -0.53 10.85 -12.14
N GLY A 40 -1.16 11.10 -13.28
CA GLY A 40 -2.44 10.48 -13.62
C GLY A 40 -2.28 8.99 -13.96
N ALA A 41 -3.42 8.29 -14.10
CA ALA A 41 -3.40 6.91 -14.58
C ALA A 41 -2.73 6.80 -15.96
N PRO A 42 -2.05 5.69 -16.29
CA PRO A 42 -1.40 5.50 -17.57
C PRO A 42 -2.40 5.66 -18.72
N PRO A 43 -2.04 6.39 -19.79
CA PRO A 43 -2.94 6.59 -20.92
C PRO A 43 -3.29 5.26 -21.59
N GLY A 44 -4.54 5.14 -22.06
CA GLY A 44 -5.02 3.95 -22.76
C GLY A 44 -5.60 2.85 -21.87
N ARG A 45 -5.70 3.07 -20.55
CA ARG A 45 -6.38 2.15 -19.62
C ARG A 45 -7.66 2.75 -19.09
N GLY A 46 -8.76 2.00 -19.17
CA GLY A 46 -10.02 2.35 -18.53
C GLY A 46 -9.93 2.11 -17.03
N TYR A 47 -10.38 3.09 -16.24
CA TYR A 47 -10.46 2.99 -14.80
C TYR A 47 -11.70 3.70 -14.27
N ASP A 48 -12.20 3.20 -13.14
CA ASP A 48 -13.24 3.85 -12.35
C ASP A 48 -12.60 4.61 -11.19
N VAL A 49 -13.09 5.82 -10.95
CA VAL A 49 -12.66 6.63 -9.80
C VAL A 49 -13.47 6.20 -8.58
N LEU A 50 -12.78 5.64 -7.59
CA LEU A 50 -13.39 5.23 -6.32
C LEU A 50 -13.61 6.43 -5.40
N GLY A 51 -12.68 7.39 -5.42
CA GLY A 51 -12.79 8.67 -4.72
C GLY A 51 -11.48 9.16 -4.08
N PRO A 52 -11.52 10.30 -3.38
CA PRO A 52 -10.34 10.90 -2.77
C PRO A 52 -9.92 10.21 -1.46
N VAL A 53 -8.61 10.15 -1.26
CA VAL A 53 -7.93 9.75 -0.03
C VAL A 53 -7.02 10.89 0.41
N SER A 54 -7.16 11.35 1.63
CA SER A 54 -6.27 12.36 2.19
C SER A 54 -6.11 12.20 3.68
N TYR A 55 -4.95 12.61 4.19
CA TYR A 55 -4.71 12.73 5.63
C TYR A 55 -3.79 13.91 5.91
N THR A 56 -3.91 14.45 7.13
CA THR A 56 -3.07 15.53 7.62
C THR A 56 -2.36 15.06 8.89
N VAL A 57 -1.07 15.32 8.96
CA VAL A 57 -0.22 15.01 10.12
C VAL A 57 0.62 16.23 10.49
N PRO A 58 1.00 16.38 11.77
CA PRO A 58 2.00 17.35 12.17
C PRO A 58 3.31 17.14 11.39
N PHE A 59 4.01 18.24 11.08
CA PHE A 59 5.30 18.18 10.40
C PHE A 59 6.29 17.38 11.25
N SER A 60 6.86 16.34 10.66
CA SER A 60 7.89 15.49 11.24
C SER A 60 8.75 14.90 10.11
N PRO A 61 9.95 14.38 10.42
CA PRO A 61 10.76 13.69 9.42
C PRO A 61 10.01 12.52 8.75
N GLU A 62 9.16 11.83 9.51
CA GLU A 62 8.32 10.75 8.98
C GLU A 62 7.19 11.28 8.07
N ALA A 63 6.70 12.50 8.34
CA ALA A 63 5.63 13.11 7.55
C ALA A 63 6.07 13.54 6.16
N ILE A 64 7.38 13.66 5.90
CA ILE A 64 7.96 14.01 4.59
C ILE A 64 8.61 12.81 3.88
N ASP A 65 8.65 11.65 4.53
CA ASP A 65 9.19 10.42 3.96
C ASP A 65 8.20 9.86 2.93
N ALA A 66 8.60 9.83 1.66
CA ALA A 66 7.75 9.41 0.56
C ALA A 66 7.24 7.96 0.72
N GLN A 67 8.06 7.05 1.24
CA GLN A 67 7.66 5.66 1.45
C GLN A 67 6.57 5.57 2.53
N LYS A 68 6.75 6.29 3.64
CA LYS A 68 5.75 6.37 4.71
C LYS A 68 4.47 7.05 4.25
N GLN A 69 4.57 8.04 3.39
CA GLN A 69 3.40 8.69 2.81
C GLN A 69 2.57 7.71 1.98
N GLN A 70 3.24 6.98 1.09
CA GLN A 70 2.61 5.97 0.25
C GLN A 70 2.02 4.83 1.08
N ASP A 71 2.76 4.29 2.06
CA ASP A 71 2.26 3.23 2.94
C ASP A 71 0.97 3.64 3.64
N LYS A 72 0.91 4.89 4.14
CA LYS A 72 -0.26 5.43 4.82
C LYS A 72 -1.44 5.68 3.87
N LEU A 73 -1.18 6.16 2.66
CA LEU A 73 -2.21 6.28 1.63
C LEU A 73 -2.78 4.91 1.25
N LYS A 74 -1.92 3.90 1.06
CA LYS A 74 -2.32 2.51 0.77
C LYS A 74 -3.16 1.93 1.88
N GLU A 75 -2.76 2.12 3.14
CA GLU A 75 -3.53 1.68 4.31
C GLU A 75 -4.92 2.32 4.34
N LEU A 76 -5.01 3.64 4.13
CA LEU A 76 -6.30 4.35 4.08
C LEU A 76 -7.16 3.92 2.89
N GLY A 77 -6.53 3.65 1.74
CA GLY A 77 -7.15 3.13 0.54
C GLY A 77 -7.76 1.74 0.78
N LEU A 78 -6.96 0.79 1.27
CA LEU A 78 -7.41 -0.56 1.66
C LEU A 78 -8.53 -0.52 2.69
N LYS A 79 -8.44 0.38 3.67
CA LYS A 79 -9.46 0.50 4.70
C LYS A 79 -10.81 0.97 4.14
N LYS A 80 -10.80 1.84 3.13
CA LYS A 80 -12.02 2.33 2.47
C LYS A 80 -12.56 1.38 1.39
N TRP A 81 -11.67 0.78 0.61
CA TRP A 81 -11.99 -0.04 -0.55
C TRP A 81 -11.12 -1.30 -0.59
N PRO A 82 -11.31 -2.25 0.36
CA PRO A 82 -10.41 -3.39 0.53
C PRO A 82 -10.27 -4.27 -0.72
N ASP A 83 -11.35 -4.43 -1.48
CA ASP A 83 -11.39 -5.35 -2.63
C ASP A 83 -11.35 -4.66 -4.00
N ASN A 84 -11.45 -3.32 -4.03
CA ASN A 84 -11.67 -2.57 -5.27
C ASN A 84 -10.52 -1.64 -5.62
N ILE A 85 -9.64 -1.29 -4.67
CA ILE A 85 -8.55 -0.38 -4.94
C ILE A 85 -7.41 -1.08 -5.68
N ASP A 86 -7.07 -0.58 -6.86
CA ASP A 86 -5.89 -1.05 -7.61
C ASP A 86 -4.76 -0.02 -7.58
N ALA A 87 -5.09 1.28 -7.56
CA ALA A 87 -4.08 2.33 -7.52
C ALA A 87 -4.55 3.63 -6.85
N LEU A 88 -3.58 4.45 -6.46
CA LEU A 88 -3.71 5.80 -5.96
C LEU A 88 -2.95 6.73 -6.91
N ILE A 89 -3.68 7.54 -7.66
CA ILE A 89 -3.13 8.47 -8.65
C ILE A 89 -3.21 9.92 -8.16
N ASN A 90 -2.47 10.81 -8.82
CA ASN A 90 -2.40 12.24 -8.48
C ASN A 90 -2.02 12.46 -7.01
N GLU A 91 -1.06 11.69 -6.50
CA GLU A 91 -0.48 11.92 -5.19
C GLU A 91 0.09 13.35 -5.11
N LYS A 92 -0.35 14.10 -4.10
CA LYS A 92 0.10 15.45 -3.82
C LYS A 92 0.32 15.64 -2.32
N THR A 93 1.44 16.27 -2.01
CA THR A 93 1.81 16.67 -0.66
C THR A 93 1.84 18.19 -0.56
N ASP A 94 1.08 18.73 0.38
CA ASP A 94 1.00 20.16 0.70
C ASP A 94 1.48 20.39 2.13
N VAL A 95 2.38 21.35 2.33
CA VAL A 95 2.82 21.79 3.66
C VAL A 95 2.04 23.06 4.02
N SER A 96 1.54 23.14 5.26
CA SER A 96 0.79 24.32 5.72
C SER A 96 1.65 25.58 5.71
N LYS A 97 1.03 26.75 5.55
CA LYS A 97 1.74 28.05 5.45
C LYS A 97 2.61 28.38 6.67
N ASP A 98 2.21 27.87 7.83
CA ASP A 98 2.90 27.99 9.11
C ASP A 98 3.94 26.87 9.34
N GLY A 99 4.08 25.92 8.41
CA GLY A 99 5.02 24.80 8.49
C GLY A 99 4.69 23.76 9.55
N SER A 100 3.51 23.83 10.18
CA SER A 100 3.14 22.97 11.31
C SER A 100 2.59 21.61 10.90
N THR A 101 2.05 21.49 9.68
CA THR A 101 1.39 20.27 9.20
C THR A 101 1.71 19.94 7.76
N VAL A 102 1.65 18.65 7.44
CA VAL A 102 1.76 18.09 6.09
C VAL A 102 0.44 17.40 5.77
N THR A 103 -0.14 17.75 4.63
CA THR A 103 -1.34 17.11 4.08
C THR A 103 -0.96 16.34 2.83
N VAL A 104 -1.26 15.05 2.82
CA VAL A 104 -1.04 14.17 1.68
C VAL A 104 -2.39 13.75 1.14
N SER A 105 -2.55 13.82 -0.18
CA SER A 105 -3.81 13.51 -0.88
C SER A 105 -3.53 12.72 -2.15
N ALA A 106 -4.45 11.82 -2.51
CA ALA A 106 -4.43 11.04 -3.73
C ALA A 106 -5.87 10.66 -4.13
N THR A 107 -6.04 10.14 -5.34
CA THR A 107 -7.32 9.62 -5.84
C THR A 107 -7.23 8.11 -6.01
N ALA A 108 -8.08 7.36 -5.33
CA ALA A 108 -8.18 5.93 -5.47
C ALA A 108 -8.94 5.56 -6.76
N ILE A 109 -8.41 4.59 -7.50
CA ILE A 109 -8.99 4.09 -8.73
C ILE A 109 -9.02 2.55 -8.77
N GLN A 110 -9.91 2.03 -9.60
CA GLN A 110 -10.03 0.62 -9.94
C GLN A 110 -9.85 0.47 -11.46
N TYR A 111 -8.98 -0.42 -11.92
CA TYR A 111 -8.83 -0.69 -13.34
C TYR A 111 -9.91 -1.66 -13.82
N HIS A 112 -10.38 -1.48 -15.06
CA HIS A 112 -11.46 -2.32 -15.61
C HIS A 112 -11.02 -3.76 -15.92
N LEU A 113 -9.72 -4.02 -16.15
CA LEU A 113 -9.22 -5.35 -16.56
C LEU A 113 -8.09 -5.87 -15.66
N SER A 114 -8.10 -7.18 -15.38
CA SER A 114 -7.07 -7.87 -14.61
C SER A 114 -5.70 -7.95 -15.33
N THR A 115 -5.66 -7.80 -16.65
CA THR A 115 -4.42 -7.68 -17.43
C THR A 115 -3.68 -6.38 -17.14
N ASP A 116 -4.40 -5.31 -16.80
CA ASP A 116 -3.80 -4.05 -16.38
C ASP A 116 -3.14 -4.18 -15.00
N ARG A 117 -3.66 -5.08 -14.15
CA ARG A 117 -3.08 -5.49 -12.87
C ARG A 117 -1.71 -6.15 -13.06
N TYR A 118 -1.56 -7.03 -14.06
CA TYR A 118 -0.27 -7.68 -14.42
C TYR A 118 0.76 -6.68 -15.00
N ALA A 119 0.31 -5.72 -15.81
CA ALA A 119 1.19 -4.72 -16.42
C ALA A 119 1.79 -3.75 -15.39
N LEU A 120 1.11 -3.49 -14.26
CA LEU A 120 1.66 -2.66 -13.17
C LEU A 120 2.84 -3.34 -12.46
N HIS A 121 2.85 -4.67 -12.35
CA HIS A 121 3.98 -5.42 -11.78
C HIS A 121 5.28 -5.29 -12.60
N HIS A 122 5.19 -4.93 -13.87
CA HIS A 122 6.33 -4.85 -14.79
C HIS A 122 6.71 -3.39 -15.12
N MET A 123 5.96 -2.40 -14.63
CA MET A 123 6.29 -0.99 -14.86
C MET A 123 7.33 -0.45 -13.88
N ASP A 124 7.46 -1.06 -12.70
CA ASP A 124 8.49 -0.68 -11.71
C ASP A 124 9.88 -1.27 -12.03
N GLU A 125 9.97 -2.21 -12.96
CA GLU A 125 11.25 -2.73 -13.48
C GLU A 125 12.00 -1.69 -14.34
N GLY A 126 11.34 -0.56 -14.69
CA GLY A 126 11.90 0.49 -15.53
C GLY A 126 12.41 1.74 -14.78
N ILE A 127 12.20 1.87 -13.46
CA ILE A 127 12.58 3.09 -12.69
C ILE A 127 13.71 2.85 -11.68
N VAL A 128 14.05 1.59 -11.36
CA VAL A 128 15.36 1.29 -10.75
C VAL A 128 16.41 1.26 -11.85
N ALA A 129 16.98 2.43 -12.15
CA ALA A 129 18.29 2.50 -12.77
C ALA A 129 19.27 1.67 -11.93
N SER A 130 19.62 0.48 -12.41
CA SER A 130 20.78 -0.26 -11.93
C SER A 130 22.01 0.67 -11.96
N PRO A 131 22.80 0.76 -10.89
CA PRO A 131 24.07 1.46 -10.94
C PRO A 131 25.07 0.59 -11.69
N ASN A 132 25.24 0.84 -12.98
CA ASN A 132 26.42 0.47 -13.76
C ASN A 132 26.91 1.80 -14.36
N GLY A 133 28.08 2.33 -14.07
CA GLY A 133 29.34 1.67 -13.81
C GLY A 133 30.32 2.18 -14.86
N ASP A 134 30.98 3.30 -14.54
CA ASP A 134 32.29 3.73 -15.07
C ASP A 134 32.90 4.73 -14.07
#